data_AF-A0A1B6MS50-F1
#
_entry.id   AF-A0A1B6MS50-F1
#
_cell.length_a   1.000
_cell.length_b   1.000
_cell.length_c   1.000
_cell.angle_alpha   90.00
_cell.angle_beta   90.00
_cell.angle_gamma   90.00
#
_symmetry.space_group_name_H-M   'P 1'
#
loop_
_entity.id
_entity.type
_entity.pdbx_description
1 polymer ?
#
loop_
_entity_poly.entity_id
_entity_poly.type
_entity_poly.pdbx_seq_one_letter_code
_entity_poly.pdbx_strand_id
1 'polypeptide(L)'
;EVSLFFSRDTRMQMFTLVSLCLFWAQNVVQSTVSHKKLLRGVNRSGSEYSCVQNTGIFEGPVDDDSIKAMKTWNINSVRMPLNEDCWLGINNHPSAYTGANYRHAIINYVKRLRRKHMTVILELHWSDGLYKGPDQGVCYDKAAKCQKPMPDKENAPRFWKSVASHFKNDDYVIFDLFNEAYPDRAMKNKTEAWKCWRDGGDACSGFQYEVAGMADLLNAVRCTGAKNQVMIGGLSFANDLSRWLEFVPSDPANNIAASWHSYNFNPCNTEDCWESQIAPIVNKYPLIVGEIGENGCNHTYIDSLMKWLDSKNASYLGWTWNTWDCSSGPSLIDDYNGSPTKYGQGLKDHF
;
A
#
# COMPACT_ATOMS: atom_id res chain seq x y z
N GLU A 1 -58.47 45.85 26.62
CA GLU A 1 -57.71 45.45 27.82
C GLU A 1 -56.57 44.53 27.40
N VAL A 2 -55.34 44.88 27.82
CA VAL A 2 -54.13 44.03 27.95
C VAL A 2 -53.53 43.44 26.66
N SER A 3 -52.24 43.37 26.36
CA SER A 3 -50.98 44.11 26.63
C SER A 3 -49.93 43.40 25.77
N LEU A 4 -49.03 44.15 25.13
CA LEU A 4 -47.83 43.63 24.44
C LEU A 4 -46.81 43.10 25.45
N PHE A 5 -46.17 41.96 25.15
CA PHE A 5 -44.75 41.70 25.44
C PHE A 5 -44.20 40.57 24.55
N PHE A 6 -43.21 40.90 23.73
CA PHE A 6 -42.33 39.96 23.03
C PHE A 6 -41.14 39.62 23.95
N SER A 7 -40.83 38.33 24.11
CA SER A 7 -39.51 37.89 24.61
C SER A 7 -39.13 36.52 24.05
N ARG A 8 -38.08 36.56 23.22
CA ARG A 8 -36.99 35.59 23.01
C ARG A 8 -37.29 34.11 23.20
N ASP A 9 -37.11 33.36 22.12
CA ASP A 9 -36.29 32.15 22.23
C ASP A 9 -35.33 32.02 21.05
N THR A 10 -34.06 31.85 21.39
CA THR A 10 -32.91 31.81 20.47
C THR A 10 -32.35 30.40 20.57
N ARG A 11 -32.60 29.53 19.59
CA ARG A 11 -31.80 28.32 19.40
C ARG A 11 -31.49 28.09 17.93
N MET A 12 -30.34 28.69 17.62
CA MET A 12 -29.35 28.38 16.60
C MET A 12 -29.43 26.97 16.02
N GLN A 13 -29.48 26.94 14.68
CA GLN A 13 -29.30 25.77 13.83
C GLN A 13 -27.97 25.08 14.12
N MET A 14 -28.00 23.76 14.31
CA MET A 14 -26.84 22.88 14.17
C MET A 14 -27.24 21.77 13.20
N PHE A 15 -27.19 22.08 11.90
CA PHE A 15 -27.15 21.03 10.88
C PHE A 15 -25.73 20.49 10.85
N THR A 16 -25.55 19.29 11.38
CA THR A 16 -24.33 18.51 11.25
C THR A 16 -24.13 18.21 9.77
N LEU A 17 -23.12 18.84 9.16
CA LEU A 17 -22.63 18.54 7.81
C LEU A 17 -21.95 17.16 7.82
N VAL A 18 -22.74 16.10 7.78
CA VAL A 18 -22.25 14.78 7.36
C VAL A 18 -22.32 14.77 5.84
N SER A 19 -21.20 15.04 5.18
CA SER A 19 -21.10 14.98 3.72
C SER A 19 -21.36 13.56 3.22
N LEU A 20 -22.49 13.35 2.54
CA LEU A 20 -22.74 12.16 1.74
C LEU A 20 -21.89 12.23 0.46
N CYS A 21 -20.85 11.38 0.37
CA CYS A 21 -20.28 10.97 -0.92
C CYS A 21 -21.29 9.98 -1.56
N LEU A 22 -22.21 10.49 -2.39
CA LEU A 22 -23.13 9.66 -3.18
C LEU A 22 -22.47 9.25 -4.52
N PHE A 23 -22.62 7.96 -4.85
CA PHE A 23 -22.07 7.29 -6.03
C PHE A 23 -22.56 7.93 -7.34
N TRP A 24 -21.63 8.16 -8.28
CA TRP A 24 -21.93 8.41 -9.70
C TRP A 24 -21.35 7.29 -10.57
N ALA A 25 -22.18 6.76 -11.47
CA ALA A 25 -21.84 5.68 -12.37
C ALA A 25 -21.10 6.15 -13.63
N GLN A 26 -20.05 5.39 -13.94
CA GLN A 26 -19.39 5.07 -15.22
C GLN A 26 -19.49 6.05 -16.40
N ASN A 27 -18.35 6.65 -16.73
CA ASN A 27 -17.88 6.82 -18.12
C ASN A 27 -16.38 6.51 -18.14
N VAL A 28 -15.96 5.58 -19.03
CA VAL A 28 -14.56 5.22 -19.24
C VAL A 28 -13.87 6.38 -19.96
N VAL A 29 -13.15 7.19 -19.20
CA VAL A 29 -12.20 8.17 -19.74
C VAL A 29 -10.82 7.59 -19.48
N GLN A 30 -10.09 7.26 -20.54
CA GLN A 30 -8.69 6.84 -20.45
C GLN A 30 -7.87 7.89 -19.68
N SER A 31 -7.06 7.41 -18.73
CA SER A 31 -6.17 8.22 -17.89
C SER A 31 -5.35 9.23 -18.69
N THR A 32 -5.36 10.50 -18.26
CA THR A 32 -4.55 11.59 -18.82
C THR A 32 -3.21 11.79 -18.09
N VAL A 33 -2.88 10.96 -17.09
CA VAL A 33 -1.59 11.06 -16.40
C VAL A 33 -0.60 10.12 -17.07
N SER A 34 0.11 10.68 -18.04
CA SER A 34 1.26 10.06 -18.71
C SER A 34 2.43 9.91 -17.71
N HIS A 35 2.40 8.89 -16.84
CA HIS A 35 3.63 8.36 -16.25
C HIS A 35 4.37 7.54 -17.30
N LYS A 36 4.95 8.24 -18.28
CA LYS A 36 5.76 7.66 -19.37
C LYS A 36 7.04 6.97 -18.90
N LYS A 37 7.31 6.92 -17.60
CA LYS A 37 8.52 6.31 -17.04
C LYS A 37 8.14 5.08 -16.23
N LEU A 38 8.62 3.93 -16.68
CA LEU A 38 8.53 2.68 -15.96
C LEU A 38 9.21 2.80 -14.60
N LEU A 39 8.51 2.37 -13.55
CA LEU A 39 9.07 2.38 -12.21
C LEU A 39 10.03 1.21 -12.08
N ARG A 40 11.27 1.54 -11.72
CA ARG A 40 12.36 0.62 -11.42
C ARG A 40 12.81 1.00 -10.02
N GLY A 41 12.25 0.30 -9.05
CA GLY A 41 12.22 0.76 -7.68
C GLY A 41 12.72 -0.24 -6.67
N VAL A 42 12.68 0.19 -5.41
CA VAL A 42 12.94 -0.65 -4.24
C VAL A 42 11.93 -0.37 -3.14
N ASN A 43 11.67 -1.37 -2.31
CA ASN A 43 10.97 -1.19 -1.04
C ASN A 43 11.95 -0.67 0.01
N ARG A 44 11.49 0.24 0.87
CA ARG A 44 12.25 0.75 2.02
C ARG A 44 11.50 0.46 3.30
N SER A 45 11.64 -0.77 3.77
CA SER A 45 11.03 -1.26 5.01
C SER A 45 11.68 -0.63 6.25
N GLY A 46 10.90 -0.43 7.31
CA GLY A 46 11.31 0.19 8.56
C GLY A 46 10.20 1.01 9.22
N SER A 47 9.44 1.77 8.44
CA SER A 47 8.44 2.70 8.96
C SER A 47 7.15 2.04 9.41
N GLU A 48 6.88 0.82 9.00
CA GLU A 48 5.76 -0.01 9.42
C GLU A 48 5.94 -0.61 10.82
N TYR A 49 7.17 -0.84 11.30
CA TYR A 49 7.39 -1.55 12.57
C TYR A 49 8.24 -0.81 13.59
N SER A 50 9.16 0.07 13.19
CA SER A 50 10.13 0.65 14.13
C SER A 50 9.46 1.44 15.25
N CYS A 51 8.36 2.14 14.92
CA CYS A 51 7.63 2.98 15.85
C CYS A 51 6.90 2.17 16.94
N VAL A 52 6.34 1.01 16.58
CA VAL A 52 5.64 0.11 17.53
C VAL A 52 6.59 -0.85 18.25
N GLN A 53 7.83 -0.99 17.74
CA GLN A 53 8.93 -1.69 18.41
C GLN A 53 9.78 -0.76 19.29
N ASN A 54 9.44 0.54 19.33
CA ASN A 54 10.13 1.56 20.13
C ASN A 54 11.60 1.80 19.74
N THR A 55 11.97 1.50 18.50
CA THR A 55 13.35 1.67 17.98
C THR A 55 13.56 2.96 17.19
N GLY A 56 12.47 3.64 16.80
CA GLY A 56 12.52 4.89 16.04
C GLY A 56 11.34 5.02 15.08
N ILE A 57 11.40 5.96 14.14
CA ILE A 57 10.41 6.05 13.04
C ILE A 57 10.85 5.22 11.83
N PHE A 58 12.16 5.11 11.59
CA PHE A 58 12.73 4.33 10.48
C PHE A 58 13.80 3.38 11.01
N GLU A 59 13.92 2.21 10.38
CA GLU A 59 15.10 1.38 10.52
C GLU A 59 16.12 1.82 9.47
N GLY A 60 17.29 2.31 9.88
CA GLY A 60 18.37 2.75 8.97
C GLY A 60 18.21 4.18 8.41
N PRO A 61 19.20 4.66 7.63
CA PRO A 61 19.21 6.02 7.12
C PRO A 61 18.13 6.26 6.06
N VAL A 62 17.68 7.51 6.03
CA VAL A 62 16.71 8.07 5.07
C VAL A 62 17.19 9.43 4.53
N ASP A 63 18.49 9.70 4.64
CA ASP A 63 19.13 10.97 4.31
C ASP A 63 19.50 11.09 2.82
N ASP A 64 20.20 12.17 2.45
CA ASP A 64 20.56 12.43 1.06
C ASP A 64 21.65 11.45 0.53
N ASP A 65 22.47 10.89 1.41
CA ASP A 65 23.52 9.93 1.04
C ASP A 65 22.91 8.55 0.77
N SER A 66 21.95 8.10 1.59
CA SER A 66 21.22 6.85 1.33
C SER A 66 20.43 6.92 0.02
N ILE A 67 19.85 8.07 -0.32
CA ILE A 67 19.16 8.27 -1.60
C ILE A 67 20.18 8.34 -2.75
N LYS A 68 21.35 8.97 -2.54
CA LYS A 68 22.41 8.98 -3.54
C LYS A 68 22.87 7.55 -3.87
N ALA A 69 23.00 6.68 -2.87
CA ALA A 69 23.30 5.26 -3.08
C ALA A 69 22.23 4.59 -3.96
N MET A 70 20.93 4.77 -3.67
CA MET A 70 19.85 4.26 -4.52
C MET A 70 19.99 4.74 -5.98
N LYS A 71 20.34 6.01 -6.18
CA LYS A 71 20.53 6.59 -7.52
C LYS A 71 21.69 5.97 -8.30
N THR A 72 22.70 5.42 -7.63
CA THR A 72 23.80 4.71 -8.31
C THR A 72 23.36 3.40 -8.96
N TRP A 73 22.22 2.85 -8.53
CA TRP A 73 21.58 1.68 -9.13
C TRP A 73 20.46 2.08 -10.11
N ASN A 74 20.43 3.34 -10.58
CA ASN A 74 19.38 3.86 -11.48
C ASN A 74 17.94 3.83 -10.91
N ILE A 75 17.77 3.59 -9.60
CA ILE A 75 16.46 3.54 -8.94
C ILE A 75 15.73 4.87 -9.15
N ASN A 76 14.44 4.75 -9.53
CA ASN A 76 13.58 5.90 -9.83
C ASN A 76 12.28 5.92 -9.00
N SER A 77 12.03 4.91 -8.17
CA SER A 77 10.91 4.89 -7.23
C SER A 77 11.26 4.21 -5.92
N VAL A 78 10.59 4.61 -4.84
CA VAL A 78 10.70 3.99 -3.52
C VAL A 78 9.30 3.72 -2.99
N ARG A 79 9.03 2.47 -2.59
CA ARG A 79 7.83 2.08 -1.86
C ARG A 79 8.11 2.05 -0.37
N MET A 80 7.26 2.71 0.41
CA MET A 80 7.43 2.94 1.84
C MET A 80 6.27 2.32 2.62
N PRO A 81 6.53 1.21 3.33
CA PRO A 81 5.58 0.63 4.25
C PRO A 81 5.23 1.55 5.41
N LEU A 82 3.95 1.78 5.63
CA LEU A 82 3.44 2.63 6.71
C LEU A 82 2.67 1.81 7.75
N ASN A 83 2.67 2.34 8.97
CA ASN A 83 1.92 1.81 10.09
C ASN A 83 0.71 2.70 10.38
N GLU A 84 -0.48 2.10 10.48
CA GLU A 84 -1.70 2.82 10.81
C GLU A 84 -1.64 3.54 12.17
N ASP A 85 -1.28 2.81 13.22
CA ASP A 85 -1.21 3.33 14.57
C ASP A 85 -0.22 4.47 14.70
N CYS A 86 0.95 4.31 14.09
CA CYS A 86 1.98 5.33 14.15
C CYS A 86 1.59 6.56 13.34
N TRP A 87 0.93 6.40 12.19
CA TRP A 87 0.43 7.53 11.44
C TRP A 87 -0.69 8.27 12.17
N LEU A 88 -1.65 7.55 12.76
CA LEU A 88 -2.80 8.15 13.44
C LEU A 88 -2.47 8.65 14.84
N GLY A 89 -1.48 8.08 15.52
CA GLY A 89 -1.12 8.38 16.91
C GLY A 89 -2.09 7.74 17.92
N ILE A 90 -2.47 6.49 17.69
CA ILE A 90 -3.44 5.75 18.52
C ILE A 90 -2.76 4.57 19.26
N ASN A 91 -3.53 3.81 20.05
CA ASN A 91 -3.08 2.60 20.77
C ASN A 91 -1.90 2.76 21.73
N ASN A 92 -1.66 3.99 22.21
CA ASN A 92 -0.69 4.34 23.27
C ASN A 92 0.78 3.95 22.99
N HIS A 93 1.17 3.86 21.72
CA HIS A 93 2.58 3.77 21.35
C HIS A 93 3.34 5.07 21.71
N PRO A 94 4.68 5.05 21.87
CA PRO A 94 5.43 6.24 22.28
C PRO A 94 5.20 7.44 21.36
N SER A 95 4.77 8.56 21.94
CA SER A 95 4.47 9.79 21.20
C SER A 95 5.66 10.37 20.45
N ALA A 96 6.89 10.01 20.83
CA ALA A 96 8.11 10.35 20.11
C ALA A 96 8.12 9.81 18.66
N TYR A 97 7.44 8.69 18.39
CA TYR A 97 7.48 7.98 17.11
C TYR A 97 6.12 7.87 16.42
N THR A 98 5.07 8.48 16.97
CA THR A 98 3.71 8.38 16.44
C THR A 98 3.04 9.74 16.24
N GLY A 99 1.87 9.74 15.62
CA GLY A 99 1.06 10.92 15.36
C GLY A 99 1.81 11.96 14.52
N ALA A 100 1.88 13.19 15.01
CA ALA A 100 2.50 14.30 14.27
C ALA A 100 3.99 14.07 13.99
N ASN A 101 4.72 13.42 14.90
CA ASN A 101 6.16 13.15 14.73
C ASN A 101 6.39 12.16 13.58
N TYR A 102 5.61 11.08 13.55
CA TYR A 102 5.63 10.11 12.45
C TYR A 102 5.29 10.78 11.12
N ARG A 103 4.16 11.50 11.05
CA ARG A 103 3.73 12.18 9.82
C ARG A 103 4.77 13.17 9.31
N HIS A 104 5.36 13.99 10.18
CA HIS A 104 6.43 14.91 9.78
C HIS A 104 7.66 14.19 9.22
N ALA A 105 8.08 13.09 9.84
CA ALA A 105 9.21 12.31 9.37
C ALA A 105 8.94 11.67 8.00
N ILE A 106 7.77 11.06 7.80
CA ILE A 106 7.36 10.53 6.49
C ILE A 106 7.30 11.64 5.45
N ILE A 107 6.58 12.74 5.71
CA ILE A 107 6.46 13.88 4.78
C ILE A 107 7.84 14.43 4.39
N ASN A 108 8.76 14.54 5.34
CA ASN A 108 10.11 15.03 5.07
C ASN A 108 10.92 14.05 4.21
N TYR A 109 10.79 12.74 4.44
CA TYR A 109 11.46 11.74 3.61
C TYR A 109 10.89 11.71 2.19
N VAL A 110 9.54 11.76 2.04
CA VAL A 110 8.89 11.92 0.74
C VAL A 110 9.43 13.16 0.03
N LYS A 111 9.45 14.33 0.66
CA LYS A 111 10.03 15.56 0.06
C LYS A 111 11.49 15.37 -0.37
N ARG A 112 12.29 14.62 0.39
CA ARG A 112 13.69 14.35 0.05
C ARG A 112 13.80 13.48 -1.21
N LEU A 113 13.04 12.39 -1.30
CA LEU A 113 12.96 11.53 -2.49
C LEU A 113 12.45 12.30 -3.73
N ARG A 114 11.41 13.11 -3.54
CA ARG A 114 10.82 13.95 -4.60
C ARG A 114 11.80 14.99 -5.14
N ARG A 115 12.63 15.62 -4.29
CA ARG A 115 13.73 16.52 -4.73
C ARG A 115 14.80 15.82 -5.56
N LYS A 116 14.88 14.49 -5.51
CA LYS A 116 15.75 13.65 -6.35
C LYS A 116 15.00 13.02 -7.54
N HIS A 117 13.81 13.52 -7.85
CA HIS A 117 12.94 13.09 -8.93
C HIS A 117 12.54 11.61 -8.87
N MET A 118 12.41 11.05 -7.65
CA MET A 118 11.96 9.67 -7.44
C MET A 118 10.46 9.64 -7.14
N THR A 119 9.71 8.76 -7.80
CA THR A 119 8.30 8.47 -7.46
C THR A 119 8.24 7.81 -6.08
N VAL A 120 7.26 8.16 -5.28
CA VAL A 120 7.06 7.56 -3.95
C VAL A 120 5.77 6.78 -3.93
N ILE A 121 5.81 5.54 -3.46
CA ILE A 121 4.63 4.72 -3.22
C ILE A 121 4.45 4.63 -1.71
N LEU A 122 3.35 5.16 -1.19
CA LEU A 122 2.98 5.05 0.22
C LEU A 122 1.95 3.93 0.35
N GLU A 123 2.15 3.03 1.31
CA GLU A 123 1.33 1.83 1.42
C GLU A 123 0.97 1.51 2.87
N LEU A 124 -0.25 1.02 3.08
CA LEU A 124 -0.70 0.57 4.40
C LEU A 124 -0.23 -0.87 4.63
N HIS A 125 0.81 -1.02 5.44
CA HIS A 125 1.45 -2.31 5.66
C HIS A 125 0.86 -3.04 6.86
N TRP A 126 0.80 -2.34 8.01
CA TRP A 126 0.23 -2.86 9.25
C TRP A 126 -0.96 -2.00 9.69
N SER A 127 -2.08 -2.66 9.95
CA SER A 127 -3.33 -2.07 10.42
C SER A 127 -3.77 -2.70 11.74
N ASP A 128 -4.73 -2.06 12.39
CA ASP A 128 -5.45 -2.62 13.51
C ASP A 128 -6.32 -3.81 13.10
N GLY A 129 -6.70 -4.60 14.10
CA GLY A 129 -7.63 -5.71 13.95
C GLY A 129 -7.23 -6.91 14.79
N LEU A 130 -8.11 -7.33 15.71
CA LEU A 130 -7.91 -8.57 16.43
C LEU A 130 -8.29 -9.73 15.52
N TYR A 131 -7.31 -10.51 15.06
CA TYR A 131 -7.53 -11.68 14.21
C TYR A 131 -7.16 -12.96 14.95
N LYS A 132 -8.05 -13.97 14.91
CA LYS A 132 -7.85 -15.27 15.54
C LYS A 132 -8.05 -16.43 14.56
N GLY A 133 -7.55 -16.31 13.34
CA GLY A 133 -7.76 -17.27 12.26
C GLY A 133 -6.48 -17.88 11.67
N PRO A 134 -6.61 -18.67 10.59
CA PRO A 134 -5.47 -19.28 9.90
C PRO A 134 -4.43 -18.26 9.44
N ASP A 135 -3.17 -18.67 9.37
CA ASP A 135 -2.04 -17.84 8.90
C ASP A 135 -1.84 -16.53 9.67
N GLN A 136 -2.41 -16.40 10.88
CA GLN A 136 -2.15 -15.27 11.79
C GLN A 136 -0.70 -15.22 12.30
N GLY A 137 0.06 -16.33 12.21
CA GLY A 137 1.39 -16.44 12.80
C GLY A 137 1.40 -16.04 14.29
N VAL A 138 2.30 -15.11 14.65
CA VAL A 138 2.41 -14.55 16.00
C VAL A 138 1.60 -13.26 16.21
N CYS A 139 0.68 -12.96 15.29
CA CYS A 139 -0.10 -11.73 15.29
C CYS A 139 -1.34 -11.84 16.20
N TYR A 140 -1.15 -11.65 17.51
CA TYR A 140 -2.24 -11.70 18.50
C TYR A 140 -2.72 -10.31 18.97
N ASP A 141 -1.99 -9.26 18.63
CA ASP A 141 -2.28 -7.90 19.10
C ASP A 141 -3.44 -7.27 18.31
N LYS A 142 -4.32 -6.50 18.96
CA LYS A 142 -5.31 -5.69 18.24
C LYS A 142 -4.60 -4.54 17.51
N ALA A 143 -3.60 -3.94 18.16
CA ALA A 143 -2.81 -2.85 17.63
C ALA A 143 -2.08 -3.26 16.34
N ALA A 144 -1.72 -2.28 15.52
CA ALA A 144 -0.94 -2.44 14.29
C ALA A 144 0.52 -2.85 14.58
N LYS A 145 0.77 -4.01 15.17
CA LYS A 145 2.10 -4.57 15.45
C LYS A 145 2.49 -5.72 14.54
N CYS A 146 1.64 -6.03 13.58
CA CYS A 146 1.77 -7.12 12.64
C CYS A 146 0.76 -6.93 11.52
N GLN A 147 1.00 -7.61 10.40
CA GLN A 147 0.12 -7.66 9.25
C GLN A 147 -1.22 -8.32 9.62
N LYS A 148 -2.31 -7.79 9.06
CA LYS A 148 -3.67 -8.35 9.16
C LYS A 148 -4.12 -8.91 7.81
N PRO A 149 -5.07 -9.86 7.79
CA PRO A 149 -5.58 -10.39 6.52
C PRO A 149 -6.31 -9.35 5.67
N MET A 150 -6.91 -8.36 6.33
CA MET A 150 -7.62 -7.24 5.74
C MET A 150 -7.47 -6.00 6.64
N PRO A 151 -7.64 -4.78 6.10
CA PRO A 151 -7.70 -3.57 6.91
C PRO A 151 -8.97 -3.51 7.78
N ASP A 152 -8.91 -2.86 8.93
CA ASP A 152 -10.09 -2.63 9.77
C ASP A 152 -10.91 -1.42 9.31
N LYS A 153 -12.22 -1.46 9.53
CA LYS A 153 -13.17 -0.40 9.15
C LYS A 153 -13.05 0.85 10.02
N GLU A 154 -12.59 0.70 11.26
CA GLU A 154 -12.54 1.79 12.25
C GLU A 154 -11.47 2.82 11.88
N ASN A 155 -10.28 2.37 11.50
CA ASN A 155 -9.09 3.20 11.36
C ASN A 155 -8.54 3.29 9.93
N ALA A 156 -8.61 2.23 9.11
CA ALA A 156 -7.95 2.26 7.79
C ALA A 156 -8.51 3.34 6.84
N PRO A 157 -9.83 3.60 6.80
CA PRO A 157 -10.36 4.76 6.07
C PRO A 157 -9.89 6.11 6.62
N ARG A 158 -9.66 6.24 7.94
CA ARG A 158 -9.15 7.47 8.56
C ARG A 158 -7.67 7.68 8.23
N PHE A 159 -6.90 6.60 8.24
CA PHE A 159 -5.51 6.58 7.78
C PHE A 159 -5.42 7.11 6.34
N TRP A 160 -6.17 6.51 5.40
CA TRP A 160 -6.11 6.90 4.00
C TRP A 160 -6.62 8.32 3.73
N LYS A 161 -7.68 8.78 4.41
CA LYS A 161 -8.11 10.19 4.34
C LYS A 161 -6.99 11.13 4.78
N SER A 162 -6.26 10.79 5.83
CA SER A 162 -5.17 11.62 6.33
C SER A 162 -3.96 11.60 5.38
N VAL A 163 -3.48 10.42 4.96
CA VAL A 163 -2.38 10.28 4.00
C VAL A 163 -2.70 11.04 2.71
N ALA A 164 -3.86 10.77 2.09
CA ALA A 164 -4.25 11.43 0.85
C ALA A 164 -4.36 12.95 1.01
N SER A 165 -4.87 13.46 2.13
CA SER A 165 -4.94 14.91 2.38
C SER A 165 -3.56 15.59 2.38
N HIS A 166 -2.51 14.89 2.81
CA HIS A 166 -1.13 15.41 2.80
C HIS A 166 -0.47 15.37 1.42
N PHE A 167 -0.83 14.41 0.56
CA PHE A 167 -0.10 14.13 -0.69
C PHE A 167 -0.92 14.29 -1.98
N LYS A 168 -2.22 14.65 -1.89
CA LYS A 168 -3.13 14.72 -3.04
C LYS A 168 -2.74 15.65 -4.19
N ASN A 169 -1.79 16.54 -3.95
CA ASN A 169 -1.31 17.53 -4.93
C ASN A 169 0.09 17.18 -5.49
N ASP A 170 0.67 16.03 -5.14
CA ASP A 170 1.90 15.52 -5.75
C ASP A 170 1.58 14.30 -6.62
N ASP A 171 1.48 14.51 -7.93
CA ASP A 171 1.12 13.46 -8.90
C ASP A 171 2.15 12.31 -8.97
N TYR A 172 3.32 12.46 -8.35
CA TYR A 172 4.34 11.41 -8.27
C TYR A 172 4.34 10.68 -6.92
N VAL A 173 3.32 10.92 -6.08
CA VAL A 173 2.99 10.05 -4.96
C VAL A 173 1.87 9.11 -5.39
N ILE A 174 2.10 7.81 -5.24
CA ILE A 174 1.17 6.72 -5.51
C ILE A 174 0.70 6.16 -4.17
N PHE A 175 -0.59 5.78 -4.09
CA PHE A 175 -1.18 5.18 -2.89
C PHE A 175 -1.45 3.70 -3.13
N ASP A 176 -0.78 2.81 -2.42
CA ASP A 176 -1.01 1.36 -2.47
C ASP A 176 -1.86 0.94 -1.26
N LEU A 177 -3.14 0.66 -1.53
CA LEU A 177 -4.19 0.73 -0.50
C LEU A 177 -3.98 -0.22 0.68
N PHE A 178 -3.39 -1.39 0.42
CA PHE A 178 -3.05 -2.38 1.44
C PHE A 178 -2.00 -3.34 0.89
N ASN A 179 -0.97 -3.63 1.68
CA ASN A 179 0.18 -4.42 1.24
C ASN A 179 -0.20 -5.75 0.59
N GLU A 180 -0.91 -6.60 1.34
CA GLU A 180 -1.04 -8.01 1.00
C GLU A 180 -2.31 -8.56 1.66
N ALA A 181 -3.44 -8.40 0.97
CA ALA A 181 -4.70 -8.97 1.46
C ALA A 181 -4.68 -10.50 1.32
N TYR A 182 -5.18 -11.19 2.34
CA TYR A 182 -5.32 -12.66 2.33
C TYR A 182 -6.61 -13.17 3.01
N PRO A 183 -7.81 -12.59 2.70
CA PRO A 183 -9.06 -13.08 3.28
C PRO A 183 -9.39 -14.52 2.89
N ASP A 184 -8.80 -15.05 1.82
CA ASP A 184 -8.87 -16.44 1.37
C ASP A 184 -8.26 -17.45 2.36
N ARG A 185 -7.53 -16.99 3.39
CA ARG A 185 -7.11 -17.84 4.52
C ARG A 185 -8.17 -17.92 5.61
N ALA A 186 -8.92 -16.84 5.80
CA ALA A 186 -10.05 -16.80 6.74
C ALA A 186 -11.31 -17.44 6.13
N MET A 187 -11.45 -17.39 4.80
CA MET A 187 -12.67 -17.75 4.07
C MET A 187 -12.40 -18.84 3.04
N LYS A 188 -13.14 -19.95 3.11
CA LYS A 188 -12.92 -21.13 2.24
C LYS A 188 -13.41 -20.94 0.79
N ASN A 189 -14.42 -20.09 0.57
CA ASN A 189 -14.98 -19.87 -0.75
C ASN A 189 -14.27 -18.69 -1.42
N LYS A 190 -13.58 -18.96 -2.53
CA LYS A 190 -12.82 -17.95 -3.28
C LYS A 190 -13.68 -16.77 -3.75
N THR A 191 -14.93 -17.01 -4.13
CA THR A 191 -15.86 -15.93 -4.54
C THR A 191 -16.23 -15.04 -3.36
N GLU A 192 -16.45 -15.62 -2.18
CA GLU A 192 -16.74 -14.87 -0.97
C GLU A 192 -15.52 -14.09 -0.50
N ALA A 193 -14.32 -14.66 -0.62
CA ALA A 193 -13.07 -13.94 -0.33
C ALA A 193 -12.89 -12.71 -1.23
N TRP A 194 -13.17 -12.81 -2.53
CA TRP A 194 -13.13 -11.65 -3.44
C TRP A 194 -14.23 -10.61 -3.15
N LYS A 195 -15.42 -11.04 -2.73
CA LYS A 195 -16.48 -10.12 -2.25
C LYS A 195 -16.04 -9.41 -0.97
N CYS A 196 -15.50 -10.13 0.01
CA CYS A 196 -14.94 -9.55 1.23
C CYS A 196 -13.83 -8.54 0.90
N TRP A 197 -12.89 -8.92 0.04
CA TRP A 197 -11.79 -8.06 -0.39
C TRP A 197 -12.29 -6.73 -0.98
N ARG A 198 -13.32 -6.77 -1.84
CA ARG A 198 -13.88 -5.56 -2.46
C ARG A 198 -14.73 -4.75 -1.49
N ASP A 199 -15.70 -5.41 -0.84
CA ASP A 199 -16.84 -4.78 -0.19
C ASP A 199 -16.65 -4.56 1.33
N GLY A 200 -15.80 -5.35 1.98
CA GLY A 200 -15.65 -5.32 3.44
C GLY A 200 -16.94 -5.69 4.18
N GLY A 201 -17.04 -5.24 5.44
CA GLY A 201 -18.26 -5.34 6.26
C GLY A 201 -18.86 -6.75 6.29
N ASP A 202 -20.17 -6.84 6.03
CA ASP A 202 -20.94 -8.08 6.06
C ASP A 202 -20.46 -9.15 5.05
N ALA A 203 -19.72 -8.75 4.00
CA ALA A 203 -19.15 -9.71 3.05
C ALA A 203 -17.98 -10.50 3.66
N CYS A 204 -17.41 -10.05 4.78
CA CYS A 204 -16.24 -10.64 5.45
C CYS A 204 -16.63 -11.51 6.65
N SER A 205 -17.47 -12.52 6.42
CA SER A 205 -17.78 -13.50 7.47
C SER A 205 -16.50 -14.23 7.94
N GLY A 206 -16.28 -14.33 9.25
CA GLY A 206 -15.13 -15.06 9.83
C GLY A 206 -14.05 -14.16 10.46
N PHE A 207 -14.21 -12.85 10.37
CA PHE A 207 -13.34 -11.87 11.04
C PHE A 207 -13.88 -11.48 12.42
N GLN A 208 -12.99 -11.16 13.36
CA GLN A 208 -13.35 -10.72 14.72
C GLN A 208 -13.31 -9.18 14.87
N TYR A 209 -13.14 -8.47 13.76
CA TYR A 209 -13.26 -7.02 13.61
C TYR A 209 -14.02 -6.72 12.32
N GLU A 210 -14.63 -5.55 12.23
CA GLU A 210 -15.28 -5.12 11.00
C GLU A 210 -14.20 -4.76 9.97
N VAL A 211 -14.28 -5.36 8.79
CA VAL A 211 -13.28 -5.21 7.72
C VAL A 211 -13.62 -4.01 6.82
N ALA A 212 -12.60 -3.21 6.48
CA ALA A 212 -12.68 -2.29 5.33
C ALA A 212 -12.30 -3.03 4.05
N GLY A 213 -13.16 -2.96 3.04
CA GLY A 213 -12.83 -3.45 1.70
C GLY A 213 -11.97 -2.46 0.92
N MET A 214 -11.38 -2.90 -0.20
CA MET A 214 -10.62 -2.01 -1.08
C MET A 214 -11.47 -0.86 -1.63
N ALA A 215 -12.78 -1.06 -1.80
CA ALA A 215 -13.69 0.02 -2.17
C ALA A 215 -13.79 1.11 -1.10
N ASP A 216 -13.77 0.75 0.19
CA ASP A 216 -13.79 1.72 1.29
C ASP A 216 -12.52 2.56 1.31
N LEU A 217 -11.37 1.93 1.12
CA LEU A 217 -10.08 2.60 1.13
C LEU A 217 -9.91 3.51 -0.09
N LEU A 218 -10.33 3.05 -1.28
CA LEU A 218 -10.37 3.88 -2.48
C LEU A 218 -11.28 5.10 -2.27
N ASN A 219 -12.48 4.90 -1.73
CA ASN A 219 -13.40 5.99 -1.42
C ASN A 219 -12.81 6.96 -0.38
N ALA A 220 -12.10 6.45 0.63
CA ALA A 220 -11.41 7.26 1.63
C ALA A 220 -10.37 8.19 0.98
N VAL A 221 -9.59 7.68 0.02
CA VAL A 221 -8.66 8.48 -0.78
C VAL A 221 -9.42 9.50 -1.63
N ARG A 222 -10.39 9.05 -2.45
CA ARG A 222 -11.07 9.91 -3.44
C ARG A 222 -11.94 11.00 -2.81
N CYS A 223 -12.58 10.76 -1.67
CA CYS A 223 -13.36 11.80 -0.97
C CYS A 223 -12.48 12.95 -0.41
N THR A 224 -11.14 12.86 -0.46
CA THR A 224 -10.25 14.01 -0.19
C THR A 224 -10.03 14.94 -1.39
N GLY A 225 -10.51 14.53 -2.57
CA GLY A 225 -10.23 15.14 -3.87
C GLY A 225 -8.94 14.64 -4.54
N ALA A 226 -8.27 13.62 -3.98
CA ALA A 226 -7.04 13.07 -4.53
C ALA A 226 -7.26 12.37 -5.88
N LYS A 227 -6.44 12.73 -6.88
CA LYS A 227 -6.43 12.11 -8.22
C LYS A 227 -5.19 11.26 -8.48
N ASN A 228 -4.33 11.11 -7.47
CA ASN A 228 -3.13 10.26 -7.49
C ASN A 228 -3.45 8.86 -8.01
N GLN A 229 -2.45 8.23 -8.63
CA GLN A 229 -2.54 6.82 -8.97
C GLN A 229 -2.72 5.99 -7.69
N VAL A 230 -3.63 5.02 -7.75
CA VAL A 230 -3.92 4.12 -6.64
C VAL A 230 -3.59 2.69 -7.07
N MET A 231 -2.72 2.02 -6.32
CA MET A 231 -2.42 0.60 -6.46
C MET A 231 -3.39 -0.22 -5.61
N ILE A 232 -3.92 -1.30 -6.20
CA ILE A 232 -4.80 -2.24 -5.50
C ILE A 232 -4.35 -3.68 -5.81
N GLY A 233 -3.88 -4.40 -4.79
CA GLY A 233 -3.47 -5.80 -4.89
C GLY A 233 -4.63 -6.79 -4.77
N GLY A 234 -4.42 -8.06 -5.11
CA GLY A 234 -5.44 -9.12 -5.04
C GLY A 234 -5.43 -9.91 -3.73
N LEU A 235 -5.78 -11.19 -3.83
CA LEU A 235 -5.80 -12.15 -2.72
C LEU A 235 -4.46 -12.86 -2.55
N SER A 236 -4.39 -13.78 -1.58
CA SER A 236 -3.22 -14.63 -1.33
C SER A 236 -1.93 -13.82 -1.24
N PHE A 237 -1.94 -12.79 -0.39
CA PHE A 237 -0.80 -11.86 -0.21
C PHE A 237 -0.47 -11.13 -1.52
N ALA A 238 -1.50 -10.55 -2.15
CA ALA A 238 -1.40 -9.84 -3.43
C ALA A 238 -0.83 -10.65 -4.61
N ASN A 239 -0.69 -11.98 -4.52
CA ASN A 239 -0.20 -12.82 -5.61
C ASN A 239 -1.32 -13.32 -6.54
N ASP A 240 -2.53 -13.54 -6.02
CA ASP A 240 -3.67 -14.02 -6.80
C ASP A 240 -4.47 -12.85 -7.38
N LEU A 241 -4.28 -12.59 -8.68
CA LEU A 241 -5.06 -11.61 -9.44
C LEU A 241 -6.11 -12.24 -10.37
N SER A 242 -6.38 -13.54 -10.26
CA SER A 242 -7.20 -14.31 -11.22
C SER A 242 -8.63 -13.77 -11.44
N ARG A 243 -9.19 -13.03 -10.47
CA ARG A 243 -10.50 -12.38 -10.59
C ARG A 243 -10.45 -10.87 -10.36
N TRP A 244 -9.26 -10.28 -10.42
CA TRP A 244 -9.09 -8.85 -10.15
C TRP A 244 -9.93 -7.98 -11.10
N LEU A 245 -9.99 -8.32 -12.40
CA LEU A 245 -10.82 -7.59 -13.38
C LEU A 245 -12.34 -7.70 -13.12
N GLU A 246 -12.79 -8.72 -12.40
CA GLU A 246 -14.20 -8.91 -12.04
C GLU A 246 -14.55 -8.09 -10.79
N PHE A 247 -13.61 -7.92 -9.85
CA PHE A 247 -13.87 -7.32 -8.55
C PHE A 247 -13.27 -5.93 -8.34
N VAL A 248 -12.36 -5.45 -9.20
CA VAL A 248 -11.75 -4.13 -9.04
C VAL A 248 -12.83 -3.05 -8.83
N PRO A 249 -12.74 -2.23 -7.76
CA PRO A 249 -13.74 -1.21 -7.49
C PRO A 249 -13.72 -0.12 -8.56
N SER A 250 -14.87 0.52 -8.79
CA SER A 250 -14.96 1.65 -9.71
C SER A 250 -14.21 2.87 -9.14
N ASP A 251 -13.32 3.46 -9.93
CA ASP A 251 -12.58 4.67 -9.55
C ASP A 251 -13.10 5.90 -10.32
N PRO A 252 -13.70 6.90 -9.65
CA PRO A 252 -14.12 8.13 -10.32
C PRO A 252 -12.94 8.92 -10.93
N ALA A 253 -11.70 8.69 -10.49
CA ALA A 253 -10.51 9.30 -11.09
C ALA A 253 -9.93 8.50 -12.27
N ASN A 254 -10.43 7.28 -12.54
CA ASN A 254 -9.92 6.37 -13.56
C ASN A 254 -8.37 6.21 -13.52
N ASN A 255 -7.78 6.13 -12.32
CA ASN A 255 -6.34 6.10 -12.12
C ASN A 255 -5.90 4.98 -11.17
N ILE A 256 -6.46 3.78 -11.37
CA ILE A 256 -6.03 2.55 -10.68
C ILE A 256 -4.89 1.88 -11.46
N ALA A 257 -3.90 1.36 -10.73
CA ALA A 257 -2.96 0.35 -11.17
C ALA A 257 -3.19 -0.95 -10.40
N ALA A 258 -2.98 -2.10 -11.05
CA ALA A 258 -2.95 -3.37 -10.35
C ALA A 258 -1.62 -3.49 -9.56
N SER A 259 -1.70 -3.88 -8.30
CA SER A 259 -0.53 -4.27 -7.49
C SER A 259 -0.39 -5.79 -7.52
N TRP A 260 0.84 -6.29 -7.65
CA TRP A 260 1.12 -7.72 -7.61
C TRP A 260 2.40 -7.97 -6.83
N HIS A 261 2.42 -9.01 -6.00
CA HIS A 261 3.61 -9.45 -5.27
C HIS A 261 4.04 -10.81 -5.80
N SER A 262 5.33 -10.93 -6.12
CA SER A 262 5.84 -12.08 -6.85
C SER A 262 7.16 -12.58 -6.29
N TYR A 263 7.09 -13.76 -5.70
CA TYR A 263 8.21 -14.49 -5.13
C TYR A 263 8.28 -15.91 -5.67
N ASN A 264 9.48 -16.49 -5.68
CA ASN A 264 9.72 -17.86 -6.18
C ASN A 264 8.97 -18.96 -5.41
N PHE A 265 8.40 -18.66 -4.24
CA PHE A 265 7.60 -19.57 -3.42
C PHE A 265 6.09 -19.32 -3.51
N ASN A 266 5.65 -18.34 -4.30
CA ASN A 266 4.23 -18.07 -4.47
C ASN A 266 3.54 -19.07 -5.42
N PRO A 267 2.20 -19.23 -5.33
CA PRO A 267 1.45 -20.05 -6.27
C PRO A 267 1.57 -19.60 -7.73
N CYS A 268 1.57 -18.29 -7.99
CA CYS A 268 1.79 -17.73 -9.33
C CYS A 268 3.24 -17.29 -9.49
N ASN A 269 4.13 -18.24 -9.80
CA ASN A 269 5.57 -18.04 -9.92
C ASN A 269 6.17 -18.63 -11.22
N THR A 270 5.33 -18.95 -12.21
CA THR A 270 5.79 -19.46 -13.51
C THR A 270 5.29 -18.56 -14.64
N GLU A 271 6.01 -18.55 -15.76
CA GLU A 271 5.61 -17.80 -16.95
C GLU A 271 4.21 -18.18 -17.45
N ASP A 272 3.84 -19.46 -17.41
CA ASP A 272 2.49 -19.93 -17.72
C ASP A 272 1.42 -19.26 -16.82
N CYS A 273 1.71 -19.09 -15.52
CA CYS A 273 0.81 -18.36 -14.64
C CYS A 273 0.78 -16.87 -14.96
N TRP A 274 1.94 -16.26 -15.24
CA TRP A 274 2.02 -14.83 -15.55
C TRP A 274 1.24 -14.50 -16.83
N GLU A 275 1.36 -15.32 -17.88
CA GLU A 275 0.60 -15.14 -19.12
C GLU A 275 -0.90 -15.39 -18.94
N SER A 276 -1.30 -16.39 -18.15
CA SER A 276 -2.72 -16.72 -17.97
C SER A 276 -3.45 -15.80 -16.99
N GLN A 277 -2.81 -15.31 -15.94
CA GLN A 277 -3.45 -14.52 -14.89
C GLN A 277 -3.09 -13.03 -14.94
N ILE A 278 -1.82 -12.69 -15.20
CA ILE A 278 -1.32 -11.32 -15.05
C ILE A 278 -1.39 -10.54 -16.37
N ALA A 279 -0.99 -11.14 -17.49
CA ALA A 279 -1.02 -10.47 -18.79
C ALA A 279 -2.42 -9.92 -19.20
N PRO A 280 -3.55 -10.60 -18.91
CA PRO A 280 -4.87 -10.05 -19.20
C PRO A 280 -5.17 -8.73 -18.48
N ILE A 281 -4.56 -8.52 -17.31
CA ILE A 281 -4.72 -7.29 -16.51
C ILE A 281 -3.89 -6.16 -17.11
N VAL A 282 -2.64 -6.44 -17.49
CA VAL A 282 -1.73 -5.45 -18.10
C VAL A 282 -2.35 -4.81 -19.36
N ASN A 283 -3.15 -5.56 -20.10
CA ASN A 283 -3.84 -5.07 -21.30
C ASN A 283 -4.96 -4.04 -21.00
N LYS A 284 -5.39 -3.90 -19.75
CA LYS A 284 -6.50 -3.03 -19.33
C LYS A 284 -6.10 -1.99 -18.29
N TYR A 285 -5.15 -2.31 -17.42
CA TYR A 285 -4.68 -1.47 -16.32
C TYR A 285 -3.15 -1.45 -16.28
N PRO A 286 -2.52 -0.33 -15.88
CA PRO A 286 -1.11 -0.34 -15.52
C PRO A 286 -0.83 -1.40 -14.45
N LEU A 287 0.27 -2.14 -14.60
CA LEU A 287 0.76 -3.06 -13.59
C LEU A 287 1.99 -2.45 -12.91
N ILE A 288 1.94 -2.37 -11.58
CA ILE A 288 3.07 -2.04 -10.73
C ILE A 288 3.27 -3.21 -9.76
N VAL A 289 4.30 -4.00 -9.98
CA VAL A 289 4.64 -5.11 -9.08
C VAL A 289 5.28 -4.52 -7.82
N GLY A 290 4.49 -4.45 -6.74
CA GLY A 290 4.87 -3.81 -5.49
C GLY A 290 6.10 -4.46 -4.85
N GLU A 291 6.25 -5.77 -5.06
CA GLU A 291 7.36 -6.56 -4.54
C GLU A 291 7.76 -7.67 -5.50
N ILE A 292 9.05 -7.71 -5.83
CA ILE A 292 9.71 -8.89 -6.40
C ILE A 292 10.82 -9.35 -5.46
N GLY A 293 10.97 -10.67 -5.31
CA GLY A 293 12.07 -11.24 -4.54
C GLY A 293 12.17 -12.75 -4.64
N GLU A 294 13.20 -13.31 -4.03
CA GLU A 294 13.37 -14.76 -3.89
C GLU A 294 14.12 -15.10 -2.61
N ASN A 295 13.96 -16.32 -2.11
CA ASN A 295 14.73 -16.81 -0.97
C ASN A 295 16.10 -17.37 -1.40
N GLY A 296 16.99 -17.59 -0.42
CA GLY A 296 18.27 -18.27 -0.65
C GLY A 296 19.39 -17.40 -1.25
N CYS A 297 19.25 -16.07 -1.22
CA CYS A 297 20.24 -15.12 -1.71
C CYS A 297 20.72 -15.41 -3.14
N ASN A 298 19.77 -15.70 -4.04
CA ASN A 298 19.99 -15.89 -5.47
C ASN A 298 19.17 -14.86 -6.25
N HIS A 299 19.29 -14.80 -7.59
CA HIS A 299 18.50 -13.89 -8.43
C HIS A 299 17.93 -14.56 -9.70
N THR A 300 17.94 -15.89 -9.79
CA THR A 300 17.52 -16.60 -11.01
C THR A 300 16.02 -16.46 -11.28
N TYR A 301 15.21 -16.41 -10.22
CA TYR A 301 13.77 -16.20 -10.35
C TYR A 301 13.49 -14.77 -10.81
N ILE A 302 14.07 -13.78 -10.12
CA ILE A 302 13.83 -12.38 -10.47
C ILE A 302 14.38 -12.03 -11.86
N ASP A 303 15.47 -12.63 -12.33
CA ASP A 303 15.98 -12.42 -13.69
C ASP A 303 14.95 -12.80 -14.76
N SER A 304 14.28 -13.94 -14.58
CA SER A 304 13.26 -14.43 -15.52
C SER A 304 12.00 -13.56 -15.45
N LEU A 305 11.60 -13.20 -14.23
CA LEU A 305 10.46 -12.35 -13.99
C LEU A 305 10.65 -10.92 -14.54
N MET A 306 11.80 -10.29 -14.31
CA MET A 306 12.09 -8.93 -14.79
C MET A 306 12.09 -8.87 -16.33
N LYS A 307 12.67 -9.88 -17.00
CA LYS A 307 12.60 -9.99 -18.47
C LYS A 307 11.17 -10.07 -18.97
N TRP A 308 10.33 -10.87 -18.31
CA TRP A 308 8.91 -10.96 -18.66
C TRP A 308 8.19 -9.62 -18.41
N LEU A 309 8.40 -8.99 -17.26
CA LEU A 309 7.79 -7.70 -16.92
C LEU A 309 8.20 -6.58 -17.89
N ASP A 310 9.46 -6.56 -18.32
CA ASP A 310 9.94 -5.63 -19.34
C ASP A 310 9.22 -5.83 -20.68
N SER A 311 9.02 -7.09 -21.11
CA SER A 311 8.27 -7.40 -22.32
C SER A 311 6.81 -6.88 -22.28
N LYS A 312 6.27 -6.72 -21.07
CA LYS A 312 4.91 -6.21 -20.82
C LYS A 312 4.89 -4.70 -20.52
N ASN A 313 6.03 -4.01 -20.54
CA ASN A 313 6.16 -2.62 -20.08
C ASN A 313 5.58 -2.40 -18.66
N ALA A 314 5.80 -3.37 -17.77
CA ALA A 314 5.35 -3.29 -16.38
C ALA A 314 6.39 -2.59 -15.49
N SER A 315 5.90 -1.98 -14.42
CA SER A 315 6.72 -1.38 -13.36
C SER A 315 6.96 -2.40 -12.23
N TYR A 316 8.09 -2.34 -11.54
CA TYR A 316 8.38 -3.25 -10.44
C TYR A 316 9.38 -2.71 -9.43
N LEU A 317 9.31 -3.21 -8.20
CA LEU A 317 10.18 -2.83 -7.09
C LEU A 317 10.77 -4.05 -6.38
N GLY A 318 12.08 -4.07 -6.19
CA GLY A 318 12.76 -5.12 -5.43
C GLY A 318 12.51 -5.00 -3.93
N TRP A 319 12.24 -6.11 -3.26
CA TRP A 319 12.23 -6.21 -1.79
C TRP A 319 13.60 -6.75 -1.32
N THR A 320 14.41 -6.05 -0.53
CA THR A 320 14.22 -4.71 0.04
C THR A 320 15.53 -3.94 0.20
N TRP A 321 15.49 -2.61 0.25
CA TRP A 321 16.64 -1.74 0.52
C TRP A 321 16.91 -1.61 2.03
N ASN A 322 17.25 -2.73 2.66
CA ASN A 322 17.69 -2.85 4.06
C ASN A 322 18.98 -3.68 4.09
N THR A 323 19.68 -3.70 5.22
CA THR A 323 20.94 -4.45 5.41
C THR A 323 20.71 -5.77 6.15
N TRP A 324 19.63 -6.47 5.79
CA TRP A 324 19.28 -7.77 6.38
C TRP A 324 20.00 -8.92 5.69
N ASP A 325 19.89 -10.12 6.26
CA ASP A 325 20.38 -11.34 5.60
C ASP A 325 19.48 -11.72 4.42
N CYS A 326 20.05 -11.63 3.21
CA CYS A 326 19.40 -11.98 1.94
C CYS A 326 18.92 -13.45 1.85
N SER A 327 19.36 -14.33 2.75
CA SER A 327 18.98 -15.75 2.75
C SER A 327 17.67 -16.00 3.49
N SER A 328 17.44 -15.30 4.60
CA SER A 328 16.25 -15.43 5.47
C SER A 328 15.12 -14.43 5.12
N GLY A 329 15.44 -13.35 4.41
CA GLY A 329 14.49 -12.48 3.71
C GLY A 329 15.21 -11.71 2.61
N PRO A 330 14.64 -11.53 1.41
CA PRO A 330 15.40 -10.92 0.33
C PRO A 330 15.79 -9.49 0.71
N SER A 331 17.08 -9.21 0.60
CA SER A 331 17.73 -7.99 1.05
C SER A 331 18.70 -7.56 -0.03
N LEU A 332 18.54 -6.37 -0.57
CA LEU A 332 19.28 -5.92 -1.76
C LEU A 332 20.71 -5.51 -1.42
N ILE A 333 20.95 -4.96 -0.23
CA ILE A 333 22.22 -4.32 0.10
C ILE A 333 22.88 -4.92 1.35
N ASP A 334 24.20 -5.00 1.36
CA ASP A 334 25.00 -5.33 2.55
C ASP A 334 25.23 -4.10 3.44
N ASP A 335 25.21 -2.90 2.84
CA ASP A 335 25.39 -1.63 3.53
C ASP A 335 24.60 -0.49 2.88
N TYR A 336 24.38 0.60 3.63
CA TYR A 336 23.66 1.77 3.13
C TYR A 336 24.45 2.66 2.15
N ASN A 337 25.70 2.30 1.80
CA ASN A 337 26.41 2.89 0.67
C ASN A 337 26.00 2.23 -0.66
N GLY A 338 25.20 1.16 -0.63
CA GLY A 338 24.65 0.50 -1.81
C GLY A 338 25.52 -0.65 -2.33
N SER A 339 26.35 -1.26 -1.48
CA SER A 339 27.01 -2.54 -1.79
C SER A 339 25.94 -3.63 -1.95
N PRO A 340 25.83 -4.31 -3.11
CA PRO A 340 24.79 -5.29 -3.35
C PRO A 340 25.08 -6.62 -2.64
N THR A 341 24.04 -7.24 -2.08
CA THR A 341 24.08 -8.69 -1.81
C THR A 341 24.09 -9.46 -3.12
N LYS A 342 24.26 -10.79 -3.09
CA LYS A 342 24.12 -11.63 -4.30
C LYS A 342 22.74 -11.52 -4.94
N TYR A 343 21.67 -11.44 -4.15
CA TYR A 343 20.31 -11.20 -4.66
C TYR A 343 20.19 -9.79 -5.25
N GLY A 344 20.69 -8.76 -4.55
CA GLY A 344 20.63 -7.37 -5.03
C GLY A 344 21.43 -7.11 -6.30
N GLN A 345 22.49 -7.88 -6.53
CA GLN A 345 23.29 -7.79 -7.76
C GLN A 345 22.45 -8.04 -9.01
N GLY A 346 21.50 -8.99 -8.98
CA GLY A 346 20.60 -9.25 -10.12
C GLY A 346 19.71 -8.06 -10.45
N LEU A 347 19.12 -7.41 -9.44
CA LEU A 347 18.32 -6.20 -9.64
C LEU A 347 19.19 -5.05 -10.16
N LYS A 348 20.38 -4.86 -9.58
CA LYS A 348 21.32 -3.79 -9.91
C LYS A 348 21.82 -3.89 -11.36
N ASP A 349 22.17 -5.08 -11.83
CA ASP A 349 22.67 -5.28 -13.19
C ASP A 349 21.57 -5.12 -14.26
N HIS A 350 20.30 -5.28 -13.86
CA HIS A 350 19.15 -5.15 -14.74
C HIS A 350 18.66 -3.70 -14.91
N PHE A 351 18.92 -2.82 -13.91
CA PHE A 351 18.52 -1.39 -13.92
C PHE A 351 19.48 -0.47 -14.68
#